data_AF-A0A2U1CS53-F1
#
_entry.id   AF-A0A2U1CS53-F1
#
_cell.length_a   1.000
_cell.length_b   1.000
_cell.length_c   1.000
_cell.angle_alpha   90.00
_cell.angle_beta   90.00
_cell.angle_gamma   90.00
#
_symmetry.space_group_name_H-M   'P 1'
#
loop_
_entity.id
_entity.type
_entity.pdbx_description
1 polymer ?
#
loop_
_entity_poly.entity_id
_entity_poly.type
_entity_poly.pdbx_seq_one_letter_code
_entity_poly.pdbx_strand_id
1 'polypeptide(L)' 'MAVPQEAETDPITDHVIGVFWAANRARRYLAGMGGAAALPLSSVEIGQAVGAYGSPLSRVELDSCVLAIDRDYLDGV' A
#
# COMPACT_ATOMS: atom_id res chain seq x y z
N MET A 1 23.12 11.86 -19.47
CA MET A 1 23.00 10.81 -18.43
C MET A 1 22.23 9.68 -19.07
N ALA A 2 22.79 8.46 -19.14
CA ALA A 2 22.05 7.32 -19.69
C ALA A 2 20.89 7.02 -18.75
N VAL A 3 19.66 6.93 -19.28
CA VAL A 3 18.49 6.53 -18.49
C VAL A 3 18.74 5.08 -18.05
N PRO A 4 18.73 4.77 -16.75
CA PRO A 4 18.83 3.40 -16.29
C PRO A 4 17.71 2.57 -16.93
N GLN A 5 18.01 1.35 -17.38
CA GLN A 5 16.93 0.45 -17.79
C GLN A 5 16.11 0.09 -16.56
N GLU A 6 14.82 0.37 -16.66
CA GLU A 6 13.85 -0.07 -15.67
C GLU A 6 13.78 -1.61 -15.69
N ALA A 7 13.64 -2.21 -14.52
CA ALA A 7 13.47 -3.65 -14.42
C ALA A 7 12.16 -4.06 -15.11
N GLU A 8 12.11 -5.28 -15.65
CA GLU A 8 10.86 -5.83 -16.17
C GLU A 8 9.84 -5.92 -15.03
N THR A 9 8.73 -5.19 -15.16
CA THR A 9 7.70 -5.11 -14.13
C THR A 9 6.58 -6.10 -14.37
N ASP A 10 6.28 -6.88 -13.34
CA ASP A 10 5.12 -7.76 -13.31
C ASP A 10 3.85 -6.94 -13.03
N PRO A 11 2.83 -6.95 -13.90
CA PRO A 11 1.63 -6.15 -13.74
C PRO A 11 0.85 -6.42 -12.44
N ILE A 12 0.94 -7.63 -11.90
CA ILE A 12 0.28 -7.98 -10.63
C ILE A 12 1.01 -7.33 -9.46
N THR A 13 2.34 -7.43 -9.44
CA THR A 13 3.19 -6.77 -8.45
C THR A 13 2.99 -5.26 -8.46
N ASP A 14 2.98 -4.64 -9.65
CA ASP A 14 2.71 -3.20 -9.81
C ASP A 14 1.33 -2.82 -9.29
N HIS A 15 0.31 -3.63 -9.57
CA HIS A 15 -1.03 -3.39 -9.06
C HIS A 15 -1.08 -3.43 -7.53
N VAL A 16 -0.45 -4.43 -6.90
CA VAL A 16 -0.39 -4.54 -5.43
C VAL A 16 0.33 -3.33 -4.82
N ILE A 17 1.48 -2.92 -5.37
CA ILE A 17 2.23 -1.74 -4.91
C ILE A 17 1.40 -0.47 -5.10
N GLY A 18 0.72 -0.33 -6.24
CA GLY A 18 -0.16 0.79 -6.53
C GLY A 18 -1.32 0.91 -5.54
N VAL A 19 -1.97 -0.21 -5.22
CA VAL A 19 -3.04 -0.26 -4.21
C VAL A 19 -2.50 0.11 -2.83
N PHE A 20 -1.33 -0.42 -2.44
CA PHE A 20 -0.70 -0.04 -1.19
C PHE A 20 -0.49 1.47 -1.10
N TRP A 21 0.10 2.11 -2.12
CA TRP A 21 0.32 3.56 -2.10
C TRP A 21 -0.98 4.36 -2.09
N ALA A 22 -2.01 3.91 -2.83
CA ALA A 22 -3.31 4.55 -2.82
C ALA A 22 -3.97 4.49 -1.43
N ALA A 23 -3.93 3.33 -0.76
CA ALA A 23 -4.44 3.15 0.59
C ALA A 23 -3.60 3.92 1.63
N ASN A 24 -2.27 3.91 1.48
CA ASN A 24 -1.32 4.58 2.37
C ASN A 24 -1.53 6.11 2.39
N ARG A 25 -1.97 6.71 1.27
CA ARG A 25 -2.33 8.13 1.23
C ARG A 25 -3.52 8.48 2.12
N ALA A 26 -4.40 7.53 2.38
CA ALA A 26 -5.54 7.67 3.28
C ALA A 26 -5.23 7.19 4.72
N ARG A 27 -3.96 6.85 5.02
CA ARG A 27 -3.56 6.31 6.32
C ARG A 27 -3.94 7.25 7.46
N ARG A 28 -4.44 6.66 8.53
CA ARG A 28 -4.73 7.35 9.79
C ARG A 28 -3.46 7.54 10.62
N TYR A 29 -3.35 8.71 11.25
CA TYR A 29 -2.25 9.05 12.13
C TYR A 29 -2.79 9.42 13.52
N LEU A 30 -2.12 8.94 14.56
CA LEU A 30 -2.31 9.45 15.92
C LEU A 30 -1.37 10.63 16.13
N ALA A 31 -1.92 11.83 16.29
CA ALA A 31 -1.16 13.03 16.62
C ALA A 31 -1.24 13.34 18.12
N GLY A 32 -0.12 13.65 18.75
CA GLY A 32 -0.03 14.05 20.14
C GLY A 32 1.17 14.96 20.43
N MET A 33 1.42 15.26 21.71
CA MET A 33 2.51 16.18 22.12
C MET A 33 3.91 15.71 21.67
N GLY A 34 4.11 14.42 21.42
CA GLY A 34 5.38 13.83 20.96
C GLY A 34 5.51 13.69 19.45
N GLY A 35 4.55 14.15 18.64
CA GLY A 35 4.54 14.02 17.18
C GLY A 35 3.36 13.20 16.66
N ALA A 36 3.48 12.74 15.41
CA ALA A 36 2.49 11.91 14.73
C ALA A 36 3.01 10.48 14.54
N ALA A 37 2.22 9.48 14.95
CA ALA A 37 2.49 8.07 14.74
C ALA A 37 1.54 7.50 13.68
N ALA A 38 2.10 6.81 12.68
CA ALA A 38 1.35 6.11 11.65
C ALA A 38 0.61 4.90 12.25
N LEU A 39 -0.69 4.77 11.98
CA LEU A 39 -1.43 3.56 12.34
C LEU A 39 -1.34 2.52 11.21
N PRO A 40 -1.42 1.22 11.52
CA PRO A 40 -1.57 0.16 10.52
C PRO A 40 -2.74 0.41 9.58
N LEU A 41 -2.56 0.03 8.30
CA LEU A 41 -3.65 0.01 7.34
C LEU A 41 -4.70 -1.01 7.77
N SER A 42 -5.95 -0.68 7.49
CA SER A 42 -7.08 -1.57 7.66
C SER A 42 -7.66 -1.97 6.31
N SER A 43 -8.44 -3.05 6.31
CA SER A 43 -9.19 -3.49 5.12
C SER A 43 -10.16 -2.42 4.60
N VAL A 44 -10.50 -1.38 5.39
CA VAL A 44 -11.33 -0.27 4.93
C VAL A 44 -10.57 0.63 3.97
N GLU A 45 -9.36 1.07 4.30
CA GLU A 45 -8.57 1.94 3.40
C GLU A 45 -8.23 1.19 2.08
N ILE A 46 -7.84 -0.09 2.18
CA ILE A 46 -7.62 -0.96 1.02
C ILE A 46 -8.92 -1.15 0.24
N GLY A 47 -10.03 -1.37 0.96
CA GLY A 47 -11.41 -1.39 0.50
C GLY A 47 -11.74 -0.25 -0.44
N GLN A 48 -11.48 0.98 0.02
CA GLN A 48 -11.76 2.21 -0.71
C GLN A 48 -10.90 2.34 -1.97
N ALA A 49 -9.60 2.05 -1.89
CA ALA A 49 -8.71 2.08 -3.06
C ALA A 49 -9.20 1.13 -4.16
N VAL A 50 -9.50 -0.12 -3.79
CA VAL A 50 -10.02 -1.12 -4.74
C VAL A 50 -11.41 -0.76 -5.25
N GLY A 51 -12.28 -0.18 -4.42
CA GLY A 51 -13.60 0.27 -4.83
C GLY A 51 -13.55 1.39 -5.88
N ALA A 52 -12.50 2.22 -5.84
CA ALA A 52 -12.32 3.32 -6.79
C ALA A 52 -11.67 2.89 -8.12
N TYR A 53 -10.70 1.97 -8.07
CA TYR A 53 -9.87 1.62 -9.24
C TYR A 53 -10.09 0.20 -9.78
N GLY A 54 -10.77 -0.66 -9.02
CA GLY A 54 -10.89 -2.08 -9.32
C GLY A 54 -9.65 -2.89 -8.91
N SER A 55 -9.76 -4.22 -9.01
CA SER A 55 -8.64 -5.13 -8.79
C SER A 55 -8.82 -6.41 -9.62
N PRO A 56 -7.77 -6.91 -10.29
CA PRO A 56 -7.77 -8.21 -10.94
C PRO A 56 -7.60 -9.36 -9.94
N LEU A 57 -7.10 -9.08 -8.72
CA LEU A 57 -6.91 -10.05 -7.65
C LEU A 57 -8.15 -10.18 -6.76
N SER A 58 -8.31 -11.35 -6.13
CA SER A 58 -9.30 -11.52 -5.07
C SER A 58 -8.98 -10.63 -3.87
N ARG A 59 -10.00 -10.28 -3.09
CA ARG A 59 -9.82 -9.40 -1.91
C ARG A 59 -8.91 -10.02 -0.86
N VAL A 60 -8.97 -11.34 -0.67
CA VAL A 60 -8.16 -12.01 0.35
C VAL A 60 -6.68 -11.95 -0.03
N GLU A 61 -6.34 -12.24 -1.28
CA GLU A 61 -4.96 -12.22 -1.76
C GLU A 61 -4.39 -10.79 -1.73
N LEU A 62 -5.14 -9.84 -2.29
CA LEU A 62 -4.71 -8.45 -2.34
C LEU A 62 -4.51 -7.85 -0.95
N ASP A 63 -5.50 -8.00 -0.06
CA ASP A 63 -5.41 -7.45 1.30
C ASP A 63 -4.22 -8.08 2.04
N SER A 64 -3.98 -9.39 1.86
CA SER A 64 -2.84 -10.09 2.49
C SER A 64 -1.50 -9.53 2.03
N CYS A 65 -1.32 -9.31 0.71
CA CYS A 65 -0.11 -8.72 0.17
C CYS A 65 0.08 -7.26 0.62
N VAL A 66 -0.97 -6.45 0.55
CA VAL A 66 -0.90 -5.02 0.94
C VAL A 66 -0.61 -4.87 2.43
N LEU A 67 -1.21 -5.70 3.29
CA LEU A 67 -0.95 -5.69 4.73
C LEU A 67 0.45 -6.21 5.09
N ALA A 68 1.04 -7.10 4.27
CA ALA A 68 2.43 -7.50 4.44
C ALA A 68 3.38 -6.33 4.13
N ILE A 69 3.17 -5.64 3.00
CA ILE A 69 3.94 -4.42 2.65
C ILE A 69 3.75 -3.33 3.71
N ASP A 70 2.54 -3.17 4.24
CA ASP A 70 2.25 -2.22 5.32
C ASP A 70 3.09 -2.47 6.56
N ARG A 71 3.25 -3.74 6.94
CA ARG A 71 4.09 -4.13 8.07
C ARG A 71 5.54 -3.73 7.82
N ASP A 72 6.10 -4.10 6.67
CA ASP A 72 7.49 -3.79 6.33
C ASP A 72 7.73 -2.27 6.30
N TYR A 73 6.77 -1.50 5.77
CA TYR A 73 6.79 -0.03 5.78
C TYR A 73 6.81 0.57 7.19
N LEU A 74 6.04 0.01 8.13
CA LEU A 74 6.00 0.48 9.52
C LEU A 74 7.23 0.06 10.32
N ASP A 75 7.80 -1.10 10.00
CA ASP A 75 9.02 -1.61 10.63
C ASP A 75 10.28 -0.83 10.16
N GLY A 76 10.18 -0.07 9.06
CA GLY A 76 11.21 0.85 8.59
C GLY A 76 12.39 0.16 7.90
N VAL A 77 12.14 -0.97 7.25
CA VAL A 77 13.13 -1.78 6.51
C VAL A 77 13.37 -1.25 5.11
#